data_AF-A0A847MJK0-F1
#
_entry.id   AF-A0A847MJK0-F1
#
_cell.length_a   1.000
_cell.length_b   1.000
_cell.length_c   1.000
_cell.angle_alpha   90.00
_cell.angle_beta   90.00
_cell.angle_gamma   90.00
#
_symmetry.space_group_name_H-M   'P 1'
#
loop_
_entity.id
_entity.type
_entity.pdbx_description
1 polymer ?
#
loop_
_entity_poly.entity_id
_entity_poly.type
_entity_poly.pdbx_seq_one_letter_code
_entity_poly.pdbx_strand_id
1 'polypeptide(L)'
;MHQKILILDFGSQVTQMIARRVRDAGVFSEVYPADVDESFLRDQIQNKGVKGIILSGGPADSSVDIPSMELSPFVFLADVPVLGIAGGMHVMAKHLGGEVAST
;
A
#
# COMPACT_ATOMS: atom_id res chain seq x y z
N MET A 1 17.85 11.86 -7.29
CA MET A 1 16.93 10.71 -7.42
C MET A 1 15.54 11.26 -7.72
N HIS A 2 14.79 10.64 -8.63
CA HIS A 2 13.40 11.02 -8.89
C HIS A 2 12.51 10.56 -7.72
N GLN A 3 11.54 11.38 -7.34
CA GLN A 3 10.54 11.01 -6.33
C GLN A 3 9.56 10.01 -6.94
N LYS A 4 9.17 9.00 -6.17
CA LYS A 4 8.20 7.99 -6.62
C LYS A 4 7.22 7.57 -5.52
N ILE A 5 6.09 7.01 -5.95
CA ILE A 5 5.11 6.38 -5.08
C ILE A 5 5.20 4.86 -5.23
N LEU A 6 5.24 4.17 -4.10
CA LEU A 6 5.16 2.71 -4.07
C LEU A 6 3.70 2.31 -3.85
N ILE A 7 3.18 1.42 -4.70
CA ILE A 7 1.82 0.88 -4.56
C ILE A 7 1.96 -0.58 -4.15
N LEU A 8 1.44 -0.92 -2.97
CA LEU A 8 1.38 -2.27 -2.44
C LEU A 8 0.03 -2.88 -2.81
N ASP A 9 0.07 -3.96 -3.60
CA ASP A 9 -1.11 -4.56 -4.21
C ASP A 9 -1.62 -5.76 -3.41
N PHE A 10 -2.85 -5.66 -2.92
CA PHE A 10 -3.58 -6.75 -2.26
C PHE A 10 -4.46 -7.55 -3.24
N GLY A 11 -4.26 -7.38 -4.56
CA GLY A 11 -5.02 -8.10 -5.60
C GLY A 11 -6.25 -7.34 -6.10
N SER A 12 -6.26 -6.01 -5.98
CA SER A 12 -7.38 -5.22 -6.50
C SER A 12 -7.44 -5.24 -8.03
N GLN A 13 -8.65 -5.37 -8.59
CA GLN A 13 -8.91 -5.18 -10.02
C GLN A 13 -8.54 -3.78 -10.52
N VAL A 14 -8.39 -2.80 -9.62
CA VAL A 14 -8.15 -1.40 -9.98
C VAL A 14 -6.74 -0.90 -9.68
N THR A 15 -5.82 -1.73 -9.20
CA THR A 15 -4.44 -1.31 -8.84
C THR A 15 -3.72 -0.61 -9.99
N GLN A 16 -3.85 -1.12 -11.21
CA GLN A 16 -3.23 -0.51 -12.37
C GLN A 16 -3.83 0.87 -12.73
N MET A 17 -5.10 1.10 -12.39
CA MET A 17 -5.70 2.43 -12.54
C MET A 17 -5.12 3.41 -11.52
N ILE A 18 -4.88 2.98 -10.28
CA ILE A 18 -4.19 3.80 -9.26
C ILE A 18 -2.80 4.19 -9.77
N ALA A 19 -2.01 3.23 -10.25
CA ALA A 19 -0.69 3.48 -10.83
C ALA A 19 -0.74 4.43 -12.04
N ARG A 20 -1.76 4.32 -12.87
CA ARG A 20 -1.98 5.28 -13.97
C ARG A 20 -2.28 6.67 -13.46
N ARG A 21 -3.15 6.84 -12.45
CA ARG A 21 -3.49 8.17 -11.89
C ARG A 21 -2.29 8.86 -11.26
N VAL A 22 -1.40 8.12 -10.59
CA VAL A 22 -0.14 8.69 -10.07
C VAL A 22 0.75 9.18 -11.22
N ARG A 23 0.86 8.40 -12.30
CA ARG A 23 1.64 8.80 -13.49
C ARG A 23 1.02 9.95 -14.26
N ASP A 24 -0.31 10.00 -14.37
CA ASP A 24 -1.04 11.13 -14.97
C ASP A 24 -0.79 12.44 -14.19
N ALA A 25 -0.52 12.35 -12.89
CA ALA A 25 -0.12 13.48 -12.04
C ALA A 25 1.38 13.85 -12.16
N GLY A 26 2.13 13.21 -13.05
CA GLY A 26 3.54 13.50 -13.31
C GLY A 26 4.52 12.85 -12.35
N VAL A 27 4.09 11.88 -11.53
CA VAL A 27 4.93 11.19 -10.55
C VAL A 27 5.18 9.75 -10.97
N PHE A 28 6.42 9.27 -10.83
CA PHE A 28 6.74 7.87 -11.12
C PHE A 28 6.09 6.95 -10.07
N SER A 29 5.58 5.80 -10.51
CA SER A 29 4.95 4.82 -9.62
C SER A 29 5.39 3.41 -9.96
N GLU A 30 5.60 2.59 -8.94
CA GLU A 30 5.81 1.14 -9.08
C GLU A 30 4.75 0.38 -8.29
N VAL A 31 4.39 -0.80 -8.79
CA VAL A 31 3.43 -1.70 -8.16
C VAL A 31 4.17 -2.96 -7.73
N TYR A 32 4.01 -3.33 -6.48
CA TYR A 32 4.57 -4.55 -5.89
C TYR A 32 3.49 -5.30 -5.11
N PRO A 33 3.63 -6.63 -4.93
CA PRO A 33 2.80 -7.38 -3.97
C PRO A 33 2.82 -6.74 -2.57
N ALA A 34 1.74 -6.89 -1.81
CA ALA A 34 1.67 -6.33 -0.46
C ALA A 34 2.52 -7.05 0.58
N ASP A 35 2.92 -8.30 0.32
CA ASP A 35 3.70 -9.19 1.19
C ASP A 35 5.22 -9.04 1.03
N VAL A 36 5.68 -7.89 0.51
CA VAL A 36 7.11 -7.59 0.37
C VAL A 36 7.81 -7.49 1.73
N ASP A 37 9.05 -7.98 1.78
CA ASP A 37 9.88 -7.95 2.97
C ASP A 37 10.17 -6.53 3.48
N GLU A 38 10.35 -6.42 4.80
CA GLU A 38 10.76 -5.16 5.43
C GLU A 38 12.08 -4.60 4.86
N SER A 39 13.04 -5.48 4.54
CA SER A 39 14.33 -5.09 3.96
C SER A 39 14.15 -4.40 2.60
N PHE A 40 13.22 -4.90 1.78
CA PHE A 40 12.84 -4.28 0.52
C PHE A 40 12.23 -2.90 0.75
N LEU A 41 11.25 -2.77 1.66
CA LEU A 41 10.61 -1.50 1.97
C LEU A 41 11.62 -0.44 2.46
N ARG A 42 12.57 -0.85 3.31
CA ARG A 42 13.66 0.02 3.78
C ARG A 42 14.51 0.54 2.63
N ASP A 43 14.94 -0.33 1.72
CA ASP A 43 15.72 0.07 0.54
C ASP A 43 14.93 1.03 -0.36
N GLN A 44 13.64 0.75 -0.58
CA GLN A 44 12.78 1.59 -1.42
C GLN A 44 12.69 3.04 -0.89
N ILE A 45 12.52 3.19 0.42
CA ILE A 45 12.34 4.48 1.09
C ILE A 45 13.68 5.22 1.22
N GLN A 46 14.74 4.53 1.63
CA GLN A 46 16.04 5.15 1.91
C GLN A 46 16.86 5.42 0.64
N ASN A 47 16.84 4.49 -0.32
CA ASN A 47 17.78 4.48 -1.44
C ASN A 47 17.12 4.63 -2.82
N LYS A 48 15.81 4.38 -2.94
CA LYS A 48 15.11 4.43 -4.25
C LYS A 48 14.17 5.63 -4.41
N GLY A 49 14.11 6.52 -3.42
CA GLY A 49 13.36 7.77 -3.52
C GLY A 49 11.85 7.64 -3.39
N VAL A 50 11.35 6.58 -2.73
CA VAL A 50 9.93 6.50 -2.36
C VAL A 50 9.57 7.64 -1.41
N LYS A 51 8.51 8.39 -1.73
CA LYS A 51 7.99 9.51 -0.94
C LYS A 51 6.58 9.30 -0.42
N GLY A 52 5.98 8.16 -0.71
CA GLY A 52 4.68 7.78 -0.19
C GLY A 52 4.33 6.36 -0.61
N ILE A 53 3.45 5.75 0.17
CA ILE A 53 2.96 4.39 -0.05
C ILE A 53 1.45 4.42 -0.24
N ILE A 54 0.95 3.70 -1.23
CA ILE A 54 -0.49 3.46 -1.41
C ILE A 54 -0.76 1.97 -1.18
N LEU A 55 -1.67 1.66 -0.28
CA LEU A 55 -2.21 0.32 -0.06
C LEU A 55 -3.44 0.17 -0.96
N SER A 56 -3.36 -0.71 -1.96
CA SER A 56 -4.49 -0.97 -2.86
C SER A 56 -5.64 -1.66 -2.12
N GLY A 57 -6.78 -1.80 -2.79
CA GLY A 57 -7.85 -2.66 -2.29
C GLY A 57 -7.49 -4.14 -2.39
N GLY A 58 -8.30 -4.99 -1.76
CA GLY A 58 -8.28 -6.42 -2.02
C GLY A 58 -9.12 -6.79 -3.26
N PRO A 59 -9.24 -8.08 -3.57
CA PRO A 59 -10.23 -8.57 -4.52
C PRO A 59 -11.64 -8.06 -4.16
N ALA A 60 -12.51 -7.91 -5.17
CA ALA A 60 -13.83 -7.28 -5.02
C ALA A 60 -14.71 -7.91 -3.93
N ASP A 61 -14.45 -9.18 -3.60
CA ASP A 61 -15.26 -9.99 -2.68
C ASP A 61 -14.68 -10.01 -1.26
N SER A 62 -13.46 -9.50 -1.03
CA SER A 62 -12.84 -9.47 0.30
C SER A 62 -13.27 -8.21 1.06
N SER A 63 -14.48 -8.24 1.63
CA SER A 63 -14.99 -7.13 2.43
C SER A 63 -14.28 -6.98 3.78
N VAL A 64 -13.67 -8.06 4.32
CA VAL A 64 -13.12 -8.06 5.70
C VAL A 64 -11.77 -8.78 5.85
N ASP A 65 -11.47 -9.77 5.01
CA ASP A 65 -10.33 -10.69 5.19
C ASP A 65 -9.27 -10.54 4.10
N ILE A 66 -8.75 -9.33 3.92
CA ILE A 66 -7.38 -9.22 3.38
C ILE A 66 -6.46 -9.64 4.54
N PRO A 67 -5.61 -10.66 4.39
CA PRO A 67 -4.73 -11.12 5.46
C PRO A 67 -3.83 -9.97 5.93
N SER A 68 -4.20 -9.34 7.03
CA SER A 68 -3.41 -8.24 7.57
C SER A 68 -2.03 -8.72 8.01
N MET A 69 -1.88 -9.99 8.40
CA MET A 69 -0.57 -10.57 8.75
C MET A 69 0.48 -10.51 7.65
N GLU A 70 0.10 -10.29 6.38
CA GLU A 70 1.05 -10.28 5.26
C GLU A 70 1.72 -8.91 5.06
N LEU A 71 1.16 -7.82 5.58
CA LEU A 71 1.77 -6.49 5.44
C LEU A 71 2.81 -6.26 6.54
N SER A 72 4.04 -5.89 6.16
CA SER A 72 5.05 -5.50 7.14
C SER A 72 4.60 -4.27 7.95
N PRO A 73 4.59 -4.32 9.30
CA PRO A 73 4.27 -3.17 10.15
C PRO A 73 5.17 -1.96 9.90
N PHE A 74 6.37 -2.19 9.35
CA PHE A 74 7.31 -1.13 8.97
C PHE A 74 6.69 -0.09 8.03
N VAL A 75 5.70 -0.47 7.21
CA VAL A 75 4.97 0.47 6.35
C VAL A 75 4.42 1.67 7.11
N PHE A 76 3.91 1.47 8.34
CA PHE A 76 3.34 2.53 9.16
C PHE A 76 4.36 3.20 10.10
N LEU A 77 5.54 2.59 10.27
CA LEU A 77 6.65 3.14 11.05
C LEU A 77 7.61 3.96 10.18
N ALA A 78 7.50 3.83 8.87
CA ALA A 78 8.33 4.58 7.94
C ALA A 78 7.93 6.06 7.92
N ASP A 79 8.93 6.93 7.76
CA ASP A 79 8.76 8.39 7.70
C ASP A 79 8.27 8.87 6.32
N VAL A 80 7.22 8.22 5.80
CA VAL A 80 6.55 8.58 4.56
C VAL A 80 5.02 8.45 4.71
N PRO A 81 4.22 9.30 4.05
CA PRO A 81 2.77 9.18 4.08
C PRO A 81 2.27 7.85 3.52
N VAL A 82 1.23 7.30 4.13
CA VAL A 82 0.54 6.08 3.70
C VAL A 82 -0.93 6.37 3.43
N LEU A 83 -1.42 5.98 2.24
CA LEU A 83 -2.82 6.07 1.86
C LEU A 83 -3.42 4.67 1.68
N GLY A 84 -4.46 4.34 2.45
CA GLY A 84 -5.24 3.11 2.26
C GLY A 84 -6.49 3.33 1.42
N ILE A 85 -6.71 2.51 0.39
CA ILE A 85 -7.89 2.59 -0.48
C ILE A 85 -8.75 1.35 -0.30
N ALA A 86 -10.03 1.54 0.07
CA ALA A 86 -11.00 0.47 0.30
C ALA A 86 -10.44 -0.63 1.23
N GLY A 87 -10.16 -1.82 0.72
CA GLY A 87 -9.54 -2.91 1.49
C GLY A 87 -8.21 -2.51 2.16
N GLY A 88 -7.37 -1.71 1.51
CA GLY A 88 -6.13 -1.22 2.10
C GLY A 88 -6.37 -0.32 3.34
N MET A 89 -7.52 0.36 3.41
CA MET A 89 -7.94 1.10 4.61
C MET A 89 -8.31 0.15 5.75
N HIS A 90 -8.98 -0.97 5.46
CA HIS A 90 -9.29 -1.99 6.47
C HIS A 90 -8.01 -2.62 7.05
N VAL A 91 -7.02 -2.92 6.19
CA VAL A 91 -5.70 -3.41 6.61
C VAL A 91 -5.01 -2.40 7.51
N MET A 92 -5.01 -1.13 7.14
CA MET A 92 -4.46 -0.04 7.95
C MET A 92 -5.13 0.06 9.32
N ALA A 93 -6.46 0.03 9.37
CA ALA A 93 -7.22 0.09 10.62
C ALA A 93 -6.81 -1.06 11.57
N LYS A 94 -6.79 -2.30 11.07
CA LYS A 94 -6.39 -3.48 11.86
C LYS A 94 -4.95 -3.38 12.40
N HIS A 95 -3.99 -2.92 11.59
CA HIS A 95 -2.59 -2.79 12.01
C HIS A 95 -2.37 -1.72 13.08
N LEU A 96 -3.19 -0.67 13.06
CA LEU A 96 -3.08 0.46 13.99
C LEU A 96 -3.97 0.27 15.23
N GLY A 97 -4.47 -0.95 15.46
CA GLY A 97 -5.27 -1.30 16.65
C GLY A 97 -6.73 -0.88 16.58
N GLY A 98 -7.23 -0.49 15.40
CA GLY A 98 -8.64 -0.26 15.14
C GLY A 98 -9.40 -1.53 14.77
N GLU A 99 -10.72 -1.41 14.72
CA GLU A 99 -11.63 -2.49 14.36
C GLU A 99 -12.36 -2.18 13.04
N VAL A 100 -12.64 -3.22 12.25
CA VAL A 100 -13.43 -3.13 11.01
C VAL A 100 -14.72 -3.91 11.24
N ALA A 101 -15.84 -3.21 11.28
CA ALA A 101 -17.14 -3.84 11.47
C ALA A 101 -17.59 -4.56 10.19
N SER A 102 -18.05 -5.81 10.31
CA SER A 102 -18.82 -6.46 9.25
C SER A 102 -20.24 -5.90 9.25
N THR A 103 -20.71 -5.41 8.11
CA THR A 103 -22.10 -4.98 7.92
C THR A 103 -22.89 -6.06 7.21
#